data_AF-F7HN82-F1
#
_entry.id   AF-F7HN82-F1
#
_cell.length_a   1.000
_cell.length_b   1.000
_cell.length_c   1.000
_cell.angle_alpha   90.00
_cell.angle_beta   90.00
_cell.angle_gamma   90.00
#
_symmetry.space_group_name_H-M   'P 1'
#
loop_
_entity.id
_entity.type
_entity.pdbx_description
1 polymer ?
#
loop_
_entity_poly.entity_id
_entity_poly.type
_entity_poly.pdbx_seq_one_letter_code
_entity_poly.pdbx_strand_id
1 'polypeptide(L)'
;MNVQVGDIIKLENNQPVTADILLLSSSEPYSLTYIETADLDGETNLKVKQAISVTSDMEDHLELLSAFNGEVRCEAPNNKLDRFSGILTYKGKNYFLDHDKLLL
;
A
#
# COMPACT_ATOMS: atom_id res chain seq x y z
N MET A 1 -3.04 18.08 -1.59
CA MET A 1 -4.08 17.04 -1.66
C MET A 1 -4.73 16.96 -0.30
N ASN A 2 -6.06 16.84 -0.23
CA ASN A 2 -6.76 16.61 1.03
C ASN A 2 -7.11 15.12 1.08
N VAL A 3 -6.14 14.29 1.48
CA VAL A 3 -6.27 12.83 1.52
C VAL A 3 -6.95 12.43 2.83
N GLN A 4 -7.94 11.55 2.76
CA GLN A 4 -8.64 11.00 3.92
C GLN A 4 -8.43 9.48 4.01
N VAL A 5 -8.59 8.93 5.21
CA VAL A 5 -8.50 7.50 5.44
C VAL A 5 -9.58 6.79 4.62
N GLY A 6 -9.16 5.84 3.78
CA GLY A 6 -10.03 5.10 2.87
C GLY A 6 -10.01 5.62 1.43
N ASP A 7 -9.36 6.76 1.16
CA ASP A 7 -9.16 7.22 -0.20
C ASP A 7 -8.22 6.26 -0.96
N ILE A 8 -8.61 5.94 -2.19
CA ILE A 8 -7.74 5.26 -3.15
C ILE A 8 -7.02 6.35 -3.95
N ILE A 9 -5.69 6.34 -3.87
CA ILE A 9 -4.84 7.30 -4.57
C ILE A 9 -3.91 6.59 -5.55
N LYS A 10 -3.65 7.24 -6.68
CA LYS A 10 -2.63 6.84 -7.64
C LYS A 10 -1.40 7.71 -7.41
N LEU A 11 -0.26 7.06 -7.16
CA LEU A 11 1.04 7.71 -7.11
C LEU A 11 1.78 7.45 -8.41
N GLU A 12 2.37 8.49 -8.97
CA GLU A 12 3.29 8.37 -10.11
C GLU A 12 4.74 8.29 -9.61
N ASN A 13 5.64 7.87 -10.50
CA ASN A 13 7.05 7.76 -10.17
C ASN A 13 7.63 9.09 -9.67
N ASN A 14 8.46 9.03 -8.63
CA ASN A 14 9.05 10.19 -7.93
C ASN A 14 8.05 11.14 -7.25
N GLN A 15 6.79 10.74 -7.05
CA GLN A 15 5.87 11.50 -6.21
C GLN A 15 6.06 11.15 -4.73
N PRO A 16 6.05 12.14 -3.83
CA PRO A 16 6.18 11.88 -2.40
C PRO A 16 4.95 11.15 -1.85
N VAL A 17 5.20 10.17 -0.99
CA VAL A 17 4.18 9.53 -0.16
C VAL A 17 3.81 10.51 0.96
N THR A 18 2.53 10.86 1.08
CA THR A 18 2.06 11.90 2.02
C THR A 18 1.24 11.34 3.19
N ALA A 19 1.06 10.03 3.23
CA ALA A 19 0.34 9.29 4.26
C ALA A 19 0.82 7.83 4.27
N ASP A 20 0.50 7.08 5.32
CA ASP A 20 0.73 5.64 5.34
C ASP A 20 -0.24 4.96 4.36
N ILE A 21 0.28 4.38 3.28
CA ILE A 21 -0.53 3.84 2.17
C ILE A 21 -0.41 2.33 2.09
N LEU A 22 -1.55 1.64 2.02
CA LEU A 22 -1.59 0.23 1.65
C LEU A 22 -1.44 0.09 0.13
N LEU A 23 -0.42 -0.65 -0.31
CA LEU A 23 -0.18 -0.93 -1.71
C LEU A 23 -1.20 -1.95 -2.24
N LEU A 24 -2.12 -1.47 -3.10
CA LEU A 24 -3.14 -2.31 -3.75
C LEU A 24 -2.63 -2.95 -5.04
N SER A 25 -1.95 -2.19 -5.89
CA SER A 25 -1.41 -2.66 -7.17
C SER A 25 -0.29 -1.75 -7.65
N SER A 26 0.54 -2.26 -8.54
CA SER A 26 1.62 -1.53 -9.20
C SER A 26 1.72 -1.97 -10.67
N SER A 27 2.23 -1.09 -11.52
CA SER A 27 2.48 -1.36 -12.95
C SER A 27 3.63 -2.32 -13.22
N GLU A 28 4.45 -2.63 -12.20
CA GLU A 28 5.55 -3.57 -12.34
C GLU A 28 5.08 -5.03 -12.24
N PRO A 29 5.81 -5.98 -12.86
CA PRO A 29 5.54 -7.40 -12.74
C PRO A 29 5.43 -7.84 -11.27
N TYR A 30 4.48 -8.73 -11.00
CA TYR A 30 4.17 -9.21 -9.64
C TYR A 30 3.72 -8.10 -8.66
N SER A 31 3.29 -6.95 -9.18
CA SER A 31 2.85 -5.78 -8.41
C SER A 31 3.91 -5.32 -7.39
N LEU A 32 5.16 -5.26 -7.86
CA LEU A 32 6.29 -4.75 -7.08
C LEU A 32 6.33 -3.21 -7.12
N THR A 33 6.83 -2.59 -6.07
CA THR A 33 7.10 -1.15 -6.01
C THR A 33 8.42 -0.93 -5.29
N TYR A 34 9.14 0.10 -5.70
CA TYR A 34 10.39 0.50 -5.07
C TYR A 34 10.17 1.85 -4.39
N ILE A 35 10.50 1.93 -3.10
CA ILE A 35 10.42 3.17 -2.33
C ILE A 35 11.79 3.53 -1.78
N GLU A 36 12.09 4.82 -1.79
CA GLU A 36 13.24 5.38 -1.08
C GLU A 36 12.76 5.87 0.28
N THR A 37 13.42 5.40 1.35
CA THR A 37 13.09 5.79 2.73
C THR A 37 14.21 6.60 3.38
N ALA A 38 15.11 7.18 2.59
CA ALA A 38 16.27 7.93 3.09
C ALA A 38 15.87 9.05 4.07
N ASP A 39 14.71 9.69 3.85
CA ASP A 39 14.19 10.72 4.75
C ASP A 39 13.64 10.17 6.08
N LEU A 40 13.33 8.87 6.17
CA LEU A 40 12.78 8.21 7.36
C LEU A 40 13.85 7.51 8.20
N ASP A 41 14.77 6.77 7.56
CA ASP A 41 15.76 5.93 8.24
C ASP A 41 17.22 6.18 7.82
N GLY A 42 17.45 7.09 6.87
CA GLY A 42 18.78 7.40 6.36
C GLY A 42 19.35 6.33 5.42
N GLU A 43 18.58 5.31 5.04
CA GLU A 43 19.00 4.30 4.09
C GLU A 43 18.82 4.81 2.65
N THR A 44 19.90 4.83 1.88
CA THR A 44 19.89 5.28 0.47
C THR A 44 19.49 4.16 -0.52
N ASN A 45 19.20 2.96 -0.02
CA ASN A 45 18.81 1.83 -0.85
C ASN A 45 17.31 1.85 -1.06
N LEU A 46 16.88 1.45 -2.26
CA LEU A 46 15.47 1.25 -2.53
C LEU A 46 14.95 0.01 -1.81
N LYS A 47 13.85 0.18 -1.08
CA LYS A 47 13.12 -0.93 -0.45
C LYS A 47 12.08 -1.46 -1.41
N VAL A 48 12.05 -2.78 -1.56
CA VAL A 48 11.05 -3.47 -2.39
C VAL A 48 9.80 -3.69 -1.56
N LYS A 49 8.66 -3.29 -2.10
CA LYS A 49 7.31 -3.52 -1.58
C LYS A 49 6.52 -4.32 -2.60
N GLN A 50 5.55 -5.10 -2.15
CA GLN A 50 4.76 -5.95 -3.05
C GLN A 50 3.29 -5.90 -2.66
N ALA A 51 2.40 -5.64 -3.62
CA ALA A 51 0.97 -5.68 -3.33
C ALA A 51 0.48 -7.12 -3.04
N ILE A 52 -0.72 -7.24 -2.48
CA ILE A 52 -1.35 -8.55 -2.31
C ILE A 52 -1.82 -9.05 -3.68
N SER A 53 -1.57 -10.32 -3.98
CA SER A 53 -1.91 -10.91 -5.29
C SER A 53 -3.39 -10.78 -5.68
N VAL A 54 -4.31 -10.65 -4.71
CA VAL A 54 -5.75 -10.51 -4.99
C VAL A 54 -6.13 -9.13 -5.53
N THR A 55 -5.30 -8.12 -5.31
CA THR A 55 -5.52 -6.74 -5.75
C THR A 55 -4.59 -6.34 -6.90
N SER A 56 -3.58 -7.16 -7.23
CA SER A 56 -2.57 -6.86 -8.25
C SER A 56 -3.14 -6.50 -9.63
N ASP A 57 -4.23 -7.14 -10.03
CA ASP A 57 -4.85 -6.92 -11.35
C ASP A 57 -5.65 -5.60 -11.45
N MET A 58 -5.72 -4.81 -10.38
CA MET A 58 -6.48 -3.55 -10.39
C MET A 58 -5.78 -2.45 -11.19
N GLU A 59 -4.46 -2.31 -11.05
CA GLU A 59 -3.61 -1.30 -11.70
C GLU A 59 -4.34 0.06 -11.91
N ASP A 60 -4.43 0.51 -13.16
CA ASP A 60 -5.16 1.72 -13.59
C ASP A 60 -6.59 1.43 -14.06
N HIS A 61 -7.10 0.21 -13.85
CA HIS A 61 -8.44 -0.18 -14.26
C HIS A 61 -9.49 0.44 -13.34
N LEU A 62 -9.97 1.63 -13.73
CA LEU A 62 -10.95 2.40 -12.97
C LEU A 62 -12.21 1.61 -12.60
N GLU A 63 -12.67 0.72 -13.48
CA GLU A 63 -13.83 -0.15 -13.20
C GLU A 63 -13.58 -1.07 -12.00
N LEU A 64 -12.42 -1.74 -11.96
CA LEU A 64 -12.04 -2.64 -10.86
C LEU A 64 -11.82 -1.88 -9.55
N LEU A 65 -11.16 -0.72 -9.62
CA LEU A 65 -10.95 0.17 -8.48
C LEU A 65 -12.28 0.70 -7.93
N SER A 66 -13.21 1.10 -8.80
CA SER A 66 -14.53 1.60 -8.39
C SER A 66 -15.42 0.52 -7.76
N ALA A 67 -15.22 -0.74 -8.15
CA ALA A 67 -15.90 -1.89 -7.60
C ALA A 67 -15.19 -2.50 -6.37
N PHE A 68 -14.00 -1.98 -6.02
CA PHE A 68 -13.24 -2.47 -4.88
C PHE A 68 -13.96 -2.12 -3.58
N ASN A 69 -14.37 -3.15 -2.85
CA ASN A 69 -15.02 -3.02 -1.56
C ASN A 69 -14.30 -3.92 -0.55
N GLY A 70 -13.26 -3.37 0.07
CA GLY A 70 -12.45 -4.04 1.09
C GLY A 70 -12.49 -3.29 2.41
N GLU A 71 -12.36 -4.01 3.51
CA GLU A 71 -12.21 -3.45 4.86
C GLU A 71 -10.80 -3.76 5.37
N VAL A 72 -10.07 -2.75 5.83
CA VAL A 72 -8.76 -2.94 6.47
C VAL A 72 -8.90 -2.74 7.97
N ARG A 73 -8.50 -3.76 8.74
CA ARG A 73 -8.45 -3.71 10.21
C ARG A 73 -6.98 -3.83 10.61
N CYS A 74 -6.43 -2.81 11.25
CA CYS A 74 -5.02 -2.76 11.63
C CYS A 74 -4.83 -2.28 13.06
N GLU A 75 -3.59 -2.35 13.53
CA GLU A 75 -3.20 -1.79 14.83
C GLU A 75 -3.36 -0.25 14.89
N ALA A 76 -3.44 0.27 16.12
CA ALA A 76 -3.48 1.72 16.31
C ALA A 76 -2.15 2.38 15.90
N PRO A 77 -2.17 3.65 15.45
CA PRO A 77 -0.96 4.39 15.09
C PRO A 77 0.08 4.34 16.21
N ASN A 78 1.33 4.07 15.83
CA ASN A 78 2.45 3.98 16.76
C ASN A 78 3.77 4.32 16.04
N ASN A 79 4.87 4.42 16.80
CA ASN A 79 6.14 4.94 16.28
C ASN A 79 7.09 3.84 15.71
N LYS A 80 6.59 2.64 15.45
CA LYS A 80 7.41 1.54 14.91
C LYS A 80 7.36 1.56 13.39
N LEU A 81 8.42 2.07 12.77
CA LEU A 81 8.51 2.21 11.31
C LEU A 81 8.67 0.86 10.59
N ASP A 82 9.18 -0.15 11.27
CA ASP A 82 9.49 -1.48 10.74
C ASP A 82 8.37 -2.50 10.94
N ARG A 83 7.30 -2.12 11.65
CA ARG A 83 6.25 -3.04 12.06
C ARG A 83 4.88 -2.52 11.69
N PHE A 84 4.15 -3.36 10.97
CA PHE A 84 2.73 -3.21 10.74
C PHE A 84 2.05 -4.57 10.80
N SER A 85 0.87 -4.61 11.40
CA SER A 85 -0.01 -5.76 11.36
C SER A 85 -1.45 -5.34 11.06
N GLY A 86 -2.02 -5.93 10.02
CA GLY A 86 -3.42 -5.74 9.67
C GLY A 86 -4.01 -6.92 8.92
N ILE A 87 -5.31 -6.82 8.67
CA ILE A 87 -6.08 -7.77 7.89
C ILE A 87 -6.92 -6.97 6.88
N LEU A 88 -6.79 -7.30 5.60
CA LEU A 88 -7.72 -6.89 4.57
C LEU A 88 -8.80 -7.96 4.42
N THR A 89 -10.05 -7.60 4.65
CA THR A 89 -11.21 -8.42 4.30
C THR A 89 -11.72 -7.99 2.93
N TYR A 90 -11.62 -8.88 1.94
CA TYR A 90 -12.04 -8.62 0.57
C TYR A 90 -12.65 -9.89 -0.06
N LYS A 91 -13.79 -9.75 -0.75
CA LYS A 91 -14.54 -10.86 -1.37
C LYS A 91 -14.78 -12.05 -0.41
N GLY A 92 -15.09 -11.75 0.86
CA GLY A 92 -15.35 -12.76 1.89
C GLY A 92 -14.12 -13.54 2.37
N LYS A 93 -12.91 -13.11 2.00
CA LYS A 93 -11.64 -13.69 2.43
C LYS A 93 -10.81 -12.67 3.20
N ASN A 94 -9.98 -13.18 4.10
CA ASN A 94 -9.06 -12.37 4.89
C ASN A 94 -7.63 -12.54 4.37
N TYR A 95 -6.93 -11.44 4.20
CA TYR A 95 -5.56 -11.36 3.73
C TYR A 95 -4.73 -10.65 4.79
N PHE A 96 -3.66 -11.29 5.24
CA PHE A 96 -2.75 -10.69 6.22
C PHE A 96 -1.94 -9.56 5.57
N LEU A 97 -1.80 -8.48 6.32
CA LEU A 97 -1.02 -7.31 5.94
C LEU A 97 0.15 -7.17 6.91
N ASP A 98 1.33 -7.05 6.33
CA ASP A 98 2.60 -6.79 7.00
C ASP A 98 3.21 -5.48 6.47
N HIS A 99 4.34 -5.10 7.05
CA HIS A 99 5.07 -3.88 6.66
C HIS A 99 5.46 -3.86 5.17
N ASP A 100 5.58 -5.01 4.51
CA ASP A 100 5.92 -5.10 3.08
C ASP A 100 4.77 -4.68 2.16
N LYS A 101 3.55 -4.53 2.71
CA LYS A 101 2.38 -4.00 1.99
C LYS A 101 2.18 -2.50 2.19
N LEU A 102 2.96 -1.85 3.05
CA LEU A 102 2.85 -0.42 3.32
C LEU A 102 3.93 0.40 2.62
N LEU A 103 3.51 1.57 2.14
CA LEU A 103 4.37 2.66 1.74
C LEU A 103 4.32 3.73 2.84
N LEU A 104 5.48 4.13 3.33
CA LEU A 104 5.68 5.19 4.33
C LEU A 104 6.47 6.32 3.68
#